data_AF-A0A954Q0Z9-F1
#
_entry.id   AF-A0A954Q0Z9-F1
#
_cell.length_a   1.000
_cell.length_b   1.000
_cell.length_c   1.000
_cell.angle_alpha   90.00
_cell.angle_beta   90.00
_cell.angle_gamma   90.00
#
_symmetry.space_group_name_H-M   'P 1'
#
loop_
_entity.id
_entity.type
_entity.pdbx_description
1 polymer ?
#
loop_
_entity_poly.entity_id
_entity_poly.type
_entity_poly.pdbx_seq_one_letter_code
_entity_poly.pdbx_strand_id
1 'polypeptide(L)'
;MDDAELPMDNNECEQLMRQVALGRKNWMFAGSLSGGQRNAGFLTLTSSAHRNDLDVTAYVNDVLRRLLAGETDYEPLLPWNWGDSHPESIRVYTRKERE
;
A
#
# COMPACT_ATOMS: atom_id res chain seq x y z
N MET A 1 1.09 -17.49 -26.03
CA MET A 1 1.13 -17.78 -24.58
C MET A 1 2.55 -18.22 -24.29
N ASP A 2 3.51 -17.30 -24.42
CA ASP A 2 4.93 -17.67 -24.64
C ASP A 2 5.85 -16.73 -23.86
N ASP A 3 5.49 -16.42 -22.62
CA ASP A 3 6.39 -15.74 -21.69
C ASP A 3 6.66 -16.67 -20.52
N ALA A 4 7.86 -17.27 -20.51
CA ALA A 4 8.29 -18.26 -19.53
C ALA A 4 8.67 -17.64 -18.18
N GLU A 5 8.65 -16.30 -18.07
CA GLU A 5 8.94 -15.58 -16.83
C GLU A 5 7.74 -15.49 -15.89
N LEU A 6 6.52 -15.81 -16.37
CA LEU A 6 5.33 -15.83 -15.53
C LEU A 6 5.26 -17.15 -14.74
N PRO A 7 5.38 -17.11 -13.39
CA PRO A 7 5.21 -18.31 -12.58
C PRO A 7 3.82 -18.90 -12.80
N MET A 8 3.76 -20.22 -12.90
CA MET A 8 2.50 -20.97 -13.13
C MET A 8 1.63 -21.04 -11.87
N ASP A 9 2.18 -20.63 -10.72
CA ASP A 9 1.50 -20.56 -9.44
C ASP A 9 1.10 -19.11 -9.08
N ASN A 10 0.09 -18.96 -8.21
CA ASN A 10 -0.33 -17.66 -7.68
C ASN A 10 0.10 -17.47 -6.21
N ASN A 11 1.12 -18.17 -5.73
CA ASN A 11 1.46 -18.17 -4.31
C ASN A 11 1.65 -16.75 -3.74
N GLU A 12 2.27 -15.85 -4.51
CA GLU A 12 2.43 -14.45 -4.11
C GLU A 12 1.09 -13.72 -3.96
N CYS A 13 0.19 -13.88 -4.92
CA CYS A 13 -1.16 -13.30 -4.89
C CYS A 13 -1.97 -13.85 -3.70
N GLU A 14 -1.93 -15.16 -3.47
CA GLU A 14 -2.58 -15.79 -2.32
C GLU A 14 -2.03 -15.31 -0.97
N GLN A 15 -0.71 -15.12 -0.89
CA GLN A 15 -0.05 -14.62 0.32
C GLN A 15 -0.40 -13.15 0.60
N LEU A 16 -0.54 -12.32 -0.43
CA LEU A 16 -1.07 -10.96 -0.30
C LEU A 16 -2.55 -10.96 0.13
N MET A 17 -3.37 -11.83 -0.46
CA MET A 17 -4.78 -11.96 -0.12
C MET A 17 -5.03 -12.48 1.31
N ARG A 18 -4.07 -13.18 1.90
CA ARG A 18 -4.09 -13.57 3.32
C ARG A 18 -4.17 -12.36 4.26
N GLN A 19 -3.48 -11.26 3.94
CA GLN A 19 -3.56 -10.02 4.73
C GLN A 19 -4.95 -9.37 4.66
N VAL A 20 -5.56 -9.38 3.48
CA VAL A 20 -6.94 -8.92 3.24
C VAL A 20 -7.92 -9.77 4.04
N ALA A 21 -7.77 -11.10 4.01
CA ALA A 21 -8.63 -12.04 4.73
C ALA A 21 -8.55 -11.85 6.26
N LEU A 22 -7.36 -11.60 6.81
CA LEU A 22 -7.16 -11.28 8.23
C LEU A 22 -7.81 -9.94 8.60
N GLY A 23 -7.69 -8.92 7.73
CA GLY A 23 -8.25 -7.59 7.94
C GLY A 23 -9.78 -7.50 7.88
N ARG A 24 -10.47 -8.45 7.22
CA ARG A 24 -11.94 -8.45 7.06
C ARG A 24 -12.72 -8.33 8.38
N LYS A 25 -12.18 -8.84 9.49
CA LYS A 25 -12.83 -8.73 10.82
C LYS A 25 -12.72 -7.32 11.44
N ASN A 26 -11.74 -6.51 10.99
CA ASN A 26 -11.47 -5.17 11.53
C ASN A 26 -12.04 -4.04 10.66
N TRP A 27 -12.51 -4.33 9.44
CA TRP A 27 -13.08 -3.34 8.53
C TRP A 27 -14.56 -3.09 8.82
N MET A 28 -14.85 -2.51 9.99
CA MET A 28 -16.21 -2.20 10.46
C MET A 28 -16.99 -1.22 9.54
N PHE A 29 -16.36 -0.64 8.52
CA PHE A 29 -17.01 0.22 7.51
C PHE A 29 -17.49 -0.52 6.26
N ALA A 30 -17.20 -1.82 6.13
CA ALA A 30 -17.59 -2.65 4.99
C ALA A 30 -19.09 -3.06 4.98
N GLY A 31 -19.95 -2.31 5.69
CA GLY A 31 -21.41 -2.51 5.67
C GLY A 31 -22.13 -1.76 4.53
N SER A 32 -21.42 -0.93 3.76
CA SER A 32 -21.98 -0.18 2.62
C SER A 32 -21.04 -0.21 1.42
N LEU A 33 -21.60 -0.09 0.20
CA LEU A 33 -20.81 -0.04 -1.04
C LEU A 33 -19.77 1.10 -1.04
N SER A 34 -20.18 2.27 -0.55
CA SER A 34 -19.30 3.44 -0.44
C SER A 34 -18.17 3.22 0.58
N GLY A 35 -18.45 2.52 1.69
CA GLY A 35 -17.44 2.09 2.65
C GLY A 35 -16.47 1.07 2.04
N GLY A 36 -16.97 0.14 1.22
CA GLY A 36 -16.17 -0.82 0.47
C GLY A 36 -15.19 -0.15 -0.51
N GLN A 37 -15.67 0.82 -1.28
CA GLN A 37 -14.83 1.58 -2.23
C GLN A 37 -13.71 2.35 -1.53
N ARG A 38 -14.03 3.03 -0.41
CA ARG A 38 -13.03 3.76 0.39
C ARG A 38 -11.97 2.82 0.96
N ASN A 39 -12.41 1.67 1.47
CA ASN A 39 -11.51 0.67 2.01
C ASN A 39 -10.60 0.07 0.93
N ALA A 40 -11.13 -0.22 -0.26
CA ALA A 40 -10.34 -0.66 -1.40
C ALA A 40 -9.26 0.36 -1.78
N GLY A 41 -9.62 1.66 -1.85
CA GLY A 41 -8.65 2.73 -2.09
C GLY A 41 -7.55 2.78 -1.03
N PHE A 42 -7.91 2.70 0.25
CA PHE A 42 -6.95 2.70 1.36
C PHE A 42 -6.01 1.49 1.32
N LEU A 43 -6.53 0.30 1.01
CA LEU A 43 -5.73 -0.92 0.87
C LEU A 43 -4.74 -0.82 -0.30
N THR A 44 -5.19 -0.30 -1.44
CA THR A 44 -4.32 -0.05 -2.59
C THR A 44 -3.19 0.91 -2.23
N LEU A 45 -3.49 1.99 -1.52
CA LEU A 45 -2.50 2.99 -1.10
C LEU A 45 -1.46 2.38 -0.14
N THR A 46 -1.94 1.67 0.88
CA THR A 46 -1.11 1.00 1.90
C THR A 46 -0.22 -0.08 1.28
N SER A 47 -0.79 -0.91 0.38
CA SER A 47 -0.07 -1.96 -0.33
C SER A 47 1.00 -1.37 -1.25
N SER A 48 0.69 -0.27 -1.93
CA SER A 48 1.66 0.43 -2.79
C SER A 48 2.82 1.01 -1.97
N ALA A 49 2.56 1.61 -0.82
CA ALA A 49 3.60 2.09 0.09
C ALA A 49 4.49 0.94 0.59
N HIS A 50 3.89 -0.19 0.97
CA HIS A 50 4.64 -1.37 1.38
C HIS A 50 5.53 -1.94 0.26
N ARG A 51 5.05 -1.94 -0.99
CA ARG A 51 5.82 -2.39 -2.16
C ARG A 51 6.99 -1.47 -2.50
N ASN A 52 6.90 -0.20 -2.15
CA ASN A 52 8.00 0.79 -2.27
C ASN A 52 8.91 0.79 -1.03
N ASP A 53 8.83 -0.26 -0.19
CA ASP A 53 9.60 -0.42 1.03
C ASP A 53 9.47 0.75 2.03
N LEU A 54 8.35 1.49 1.99
CA LEU A 54 8.12 2.62 2.88
C LEU A 54 7.65 2.17 4.26
N ASP A 55 7.90 3.02 5.26
CA ASP A 55 7.12 3.02 6.48
C ASP A 55 5.70 3.50 6.21
N VAL A 56 4.84 2.51 6.00
CA VAL A 56 3.40 2.67 5.75
C VAL A 56 2.74 3.61 6.76
N THR A 57 3.12 3.55 8.05
CA THR A 57 2.50 4.41 9.07
C THR A 57 2.91 5.88 8.89
N ALA A 58 4.20 6.14 8.65
CA ALA A 58 4.69 7.49 8.39
C ALA A 58 4.06 8.08 7.12
N TYR A 59 4.07 7.30 6.04
CA TYR A 59 3.48 7.68 4.75
C TYR A 59 2.00 8.02 4.85
N VAL A 60 1.19 7.11 5.39
CA VAL A 60 -0.27 7.33 5.53
C VAL A 60 -0.56 8.52 6.42
N ASN A 61 0.21 8.73 7.49
CA ASN A 61 0.02 9.86 8.38
C ASN A 61 0.27 11.21 7.68
N ASP A 62 1.37 11.31 6.94
CA ASP A 62 1.71 12.53 6.19
C ASP A 62 0.71 12.82 5.07
N VAL A 63 0.39 11.82 4.25
CA VAL A 63 -0.60 11.95 3.16
C VAL A 63 -1.95 12.40 3.71
N LEU A 64 -2.46 11.77 4.77
CA LEU A 64 -3.75 12.17 5.35
C LEU A 64 -3.69 13.58 5.93
N ARG A 65 -2.58 13.98 6.57
CA ARG A 65 -2.42 15.35 7.09
C ARG A 65 -2.44 16.38 5.97
N ARG A 66 -1.71 16.14 4.87
CA ARG A 66 -1.65 17.04 3.71
C ARG A 66 -3.01 17.15 3.02
N LEU A 67 -3.69 16.03 2.81
CA LEU A 67 -5.06 16.02 2.25
C LEU A 67 -6.05 16.79 3.14
N LEU A 68 -5.99 16.60 4.46
CA LEU A 68 -6.83 17.33 5.41
C LEU A 68 -6.50 18.83 5.47
N ALA A 69 -5.26 19.21 5.18
CA ALA A 69 -4.83 20.60 5.06
C ALA A 69 -5.26 21.25 3.73
N GLY A 70 -5.87 20.49 2.81
CA GLY A 70 -6.36 20.99 1.53
C GLY A 70 -5.36 20.87 0.38
N GLU A 71 -4.36 19.99 0.50
CA GLU A 71 -3.46 19.66 -0.62
C GLU A 71 -4.25 19.17 -1.83
N THR A 72 -3.95 19.75 -2.98
CA THR A 72 -4.55 19.38 -4.27
C THR A 72 -3.52 18.81 -5.24
N ASP A 73 -2.23 18.98 -4.95
CA ASP A 73 -1.17 18.32 -5.71
C ASP A 73 -0.92 16.91 -5.14
N TYR A 74 -1.41 15.90 -5.87
CA TYR A 74 -1.33 14.50 -5.46
C TYR A 74 -0.06 13.81 -5.95
N GLU A 75 0.63 14.38 -6.94
CA GLU A 75 1.85 13.80 -7.50
C GLU A 75 2.94 13.56 -6.43
N PRO A 76 3.26 14.52 -5.53
CA PRO A 76 4.23 14.29 -4.45
C PRO A 76 3.71 13.36 -3.35
N LEU A 77 2.42 13.04 -3.32
CA LEU A 77 1.82 12.11 -2.37
C LEU A 77 1.90 10.67 -2.85
N LEU A 78 2.25 10.42 -4.12
CA LEU A 78 2.39 9.06 -4.63
C LEU A 78 3.54 8.35 -3.90
N PRO A 79 3.43 7.05 -3.58
CA PRO A 79 4.40 6.36 -2.72
C PRO A 79 5.85 6.50 -3.20
N TRP A 80 6.11 6.36 -4.49
CA TRP A 80 7.46 6.46 -5.06
C TRP A 80 8.03 7.88 -4.94
N ASN A 81 7.26 8.91 -5.29
CA ASN A 81 7.69 10.32 -5.17
C ASN A 81 7.85 10.75 -3.70
N TRP A 82 6.97 10.26 -2.82
CA TRP A 82 7.07 10.53 -1.40
C TRP A 82 8.32 9.89 -0.80
N GLY A 83 8.66 8.66 -1.20
CA GLY A 83 9.88 7.97 -0.79
C GLY A 83 11.15 8.72 -1.18
N ASP A 84 11.19 9.33 -2.37
CA ASP A 84 12.33 10.14 -2.83
C ASP A 84 12.56 11.38 -1.95
N SER A 85 11.48 11.93 -1.37
CA SER A 85 11.54 13.09 -0.46
C SER A 85 11.75 12.71 1.01
N HIS A 86 11.51 11.45 1.39
CA HIS A 86 11.60 10.94 2.77
C HIS A 86 12.46 9.67 2.83
N PRO A 87 13.76 9.74 2.51
CA PRO A 87 14.64 8.58 2.49
C PRO A 87 14.79 7.91 3.86
N GLU A 88 14.59 8.65 4.96
CA GLU A 88 14.58 8.13 6.33
C GLU A 88 13.39 7.20 6.62
N SER A 89 12.33 7.29 5.81
CA SER A 89 11.13 6.47 5.95
C SER A 89 11.20 5.19 5.11
N ILE A 90 12.33 4.90 4.46
CA ILE A 90 12.55 3.64 3.71
C ILE A 90 13.03 2.54 4.66
N ARG A 91 12.34 1.40 4.67
CA ARG A 91 12.62 0.23 5.50
C ARG A 91 13.82 -0.55 4.95
N VAL A 92 15.00 -0.25 5.50
CA VAL A 92 16.27 -0.88 5.09
C VAL A 92 16.32 -2.40 5.38
N TYR A 93 15.58 -2.90 6.37
CA TYR A 93 15.60 -4.32 6.76
C TYR A 93 14.85 -5.23 5.78
N THR A 94 13.77 -4.76 5.14
CA THR A 94 13.01 -5.54 4.14
C THR A 94 13.82 -5.80 2.87
N ARG A 95 14.75 -4.89 2.53
CA ARG A 95 15.64 -5.04 1.36
C ARG A 95 16.62 -6.20 1.53
N LYS A 96 17.09 -6.45 2.76
CA LYS A 96 17.98 -7.58 3.12
C LYS A 96 17.28 -8.94 3.16
N GLU A 97 15.96 -8.97 3.33
CA GLU A 97 15.17 -10.22 3.33
C GLU A 97 14.80 -10.69 1.91
N ARG A 98 15.00 -9.85 0.89
CA ARG A 98 14.74 -10.14 -0.53
C ARG A 98 16.00 -10.51 -1.34
N GLU A 99 17.18 -10.41 -0.75
CA GLU A 99 18.46 -10.92 -1.29
C GLU A 99 18.68 -12.38 -0.86
#